data_AF-A0A7C1B3I2-F1
#
_entry.id   AF-A0A7C1B3I2-F1
#
_cell.length_a   1.000
_cell.length_b   1.000
_cell.length_c   1.000
_cell.angle_alpha   90.00
_cell.angle_beta   90.00
_cell.angle_gamma   90.00
#
_symmetry.space_group_name_H-M   'P 1'
#
loop_
_entity.id
_entity.type
_entity.pdbx_description
1 polymer ?
#
loop_
_entity_poly.entity_id
_entity_poly.type
_entity_poly.pdbx_seq_one_letter_code
_entity_poly.pdbx_strand_id
1 'polypeptide(L)'
;MKRLIQWVRQILAQKKSARISFNDMFATFKEILDLNNQTLDLIANANDMLSGDYIFDRHFIDTFCQEAAEMVHELIYKLQIIAPHKYDELTESFQRIESEINQVLTGRLVSPVDDYILPYEQITRALIEAVGGKNAHLAEIKSVLGLQTPAGFAITTTAYFAFLEENDLNAAINETVQSWQEEEINLEQASKKIRELILAGLVPKQLKKEIEAAIEQISTPTPDDPDKIQLFAVRSSAVGEDGEHSFAGQYQSEMNLPREEIIDAYKKVLASTYCERAMEYRRHRGIREKEIAMAVACQPVIDAKASGVLYTYDPIKPEAETMLVSSAWGLGEQIVSGAVIADHFTIERRPPHNIQGIKIVRKATAIEPVDGGGTQTVEVAEDRQTAPSLSNEQLQGLAELGLKIEKFYKKPQDIEFAIDRDGAIIILQSRQLSMQHQALPRAS
;
A
#
# COMPACT_ATOMS: atom_id res chain seq x y z
N MET A 1 11.25 -12.95 -45.34
CA MET A 1 10.41 -12.00 -46.13
C MET A 1 10.04 -12.50 -47.53
N LYS A 2 10.97 -12.84 -48.45
CA LYS A 2 10.62 -13.27 -49.83
C LYS A 2 9.84 -14.59 -49.96
N ARG A 3 10.08 -15.58 -49.07
CA ARG A 3 9.30 -16.84 -49.01
C ARG A 3 7.87 -16.64 -48.49
N LEU A 4 7.67 -15.68 -47.59
CA LEU A 4 6.37 -15.33 -47.01
C LEU A 4 5.46 -14.70 -48.08
N ILE A 5 6.01 -13.84 -48.94
CA ILE A 5 5.26 -13.15 -50.01
C ILE A 5 4.86 -14.11 -51.14
N GLN A 6 5.69 -15.12 -51.45
CA GLN A 6 5.32 -16.19 -52.41
C GLN A 6 4.22 -17.11 -51.86
N TRP A 7 4.26 -17.43 -50.57
CA TRP A 7 3.22 -18.19 -49.88
C TRP A 7 1.88 -17.42 -49.82
N VAL A 8 1.92 -16.11 -49.51
CA VAL A 8 0.75 -15.23 -49.52
C VAL A 8 0.12 -15.12 -50.92
N ARG A 9 0.91 -15.07 -52.00
CA ARG A 9 0.38 -15.09 -53.38
C ARG A 9 -0.26 -16.43 -53.76
N GLN A 10 0.24 -17.55 -53.25
CA GLN A 10 -0.36 -18.87 -53.44
C GLN A 10 -1.69 -19.04 -52.69
N ILE A 11 -1.80 -18.47 -51.49
CA ILE A 11 -3.05 -18.47 -50.70
C ILE A 11 -4.09 -17.53 -51.29
N LEU A 12 -3.67 -16.36 -51.80
CA LEU A 12 -4.57 -15.43 -52.48
C LEU A 12 -5.09 -15.99 -53.82
N ALA A 13 -4.35 -16.89 -54.48
CA ALA A 13 -4.82 -17.61 -55.67
C ALA A 13 -5.81 -18.74 -55.37
N GLN A 14 -5.95 -19.16 -54.11
CA GLN A 14 -6.97 -20.11 -53.64
C GLN A 14 -8.27 -19.42 -53.17
N LYS A 15 -8.46 -18.12 -53.45
CA LYS A 15 -9.78 -17.48 -53.35
C LYS A 15 -10.69 -17.93 -54.51
N LYS A 16 -11.23 -19.13 -54.39
CA LYS A 16 -12.50 -19.54 -55.01
C LYS A 16 -13.30 -20.32 -53.98
N SER A 17 -14.13 -19.59 -53.23
CA SER A 17 -15.37 -20.04 -52.56
C SER A 17 -15.53 -21.57 -52.47
N ALA A 18 -14.80 -22.21 -51.57
CA ALA A 18 -15.15 -23.55 -51.12
C ALA A 18 -16.22 -23.38 -50.04
N ARG A 19 -17.47 -23.73 -50.34
CA ARG A 19 -18.48 -23.97 -49.29
C ARG A 19 -17.89 -25.05 -48.38
N ILE A 20 -17.66 -24.71 -47.12
CA ILE A 20 -17.25 -25.67 -46.08
C ILE A 20 -18.29 -26.81 -46.11
N SER A 21 -17.82 -28.05 -46.18
CA SER A 21 -18.72 -29.21 -46.18
C SER A 21 -19.52 -29.24 -44.89
N PHE A 22 -20.75 -29.75 -44.92
CA PHE A 22 -21.53 -29.95 -43.69
C PHE A 22 -20.77 -30.82 -42.68
N ASN A 23 -20.02 -31.81 -43.15
CA ASN A 23 -19.18 -32.65 -42.29
C ASN A 23 -18.06 -31.87 -41.62
N ASP A 24 -17.43 -30.94 -42.34
CA ASP A 24 -16.37 -30.09 -41.80
C ASP A 24 -16.95 -29.08 -40.79
N MET A 25 -18.10 -28.46 -41.10
CA MET A 25 -18.79 -27.58 -40.15
C MET A 25 -19.21 -28.33 -38.87
N PHE A 26 -19.72 -29.57 -39.01
CA PHE A 26 -20.12 -30.38 -37.86
C PHE A 26 -18.92 -30.82 -37.01
N ALA A 27 -17.79 -31.15 -37.65
CA ALA A 27 -16.54 -31.44 -36.95
C ALA A 27 -16.02 -30.21 -36.20
N THR A 28 -15.94 -29.04 -36.86
CA THR A 28 -15.54 -27.78 -36.22
C THR A 28 -16.49 -27.40 -35.08
N PHE A 29 -17.80 -27.66 -35.21
CA PHE A 29 -18.76 -27.41 -34.14
C PHE A 29 -18.52 -28.29 -32.91
N LYS A 30 -18.17 -29.57 -33.10
CA LYS A 30 -17.77 -30.45 -32.00
C LYS A 30 -16.51 -29.95 -31.31
N GLU A 31 -15.50 -29.56 -32.08
CA GLU A 31 -14.26 -29.00 -31.53
C GLU A 31 -14.52 -27.73 -30.69
N ILE A 32 -15.46 -26.87 -31.10
CA ILE A 32 -15.87 -25.70 -30.30
C ILE A 32 -16.49 -26.13 -28.97
N LEU A 33 -17.37 -27.14 -28.96
CA LEU A 33 -17.98 -27.64 -27.72
C LEU A 33 -16.92 -28.24 -26.79
N ASP A 34 -15.97 -29.00 -27.33
CA ASP A 34 -14.89 -29.60 -26.57
C ASP A 34 -13.99 -28.51 -25.96
N LEU A 35 -13.57 -27.51 -26.75
CA LEU A 35 -12.80 -26.35 -26.26
C LEU A 35 -13.55 -25.57 -25.18
N ASN A 36 -14.86 -25.36 -25.36
CA ASN A 36 -15.68 -24.66 -24.36
C ASN A 36 -15.72 -25.41 -23.03
N ASN A 37 -15.93 -26.73 -23.06
CA ASN A 37 -15.96 -27.54 -21.85
C ASN A 37 -14.60 -27.55 -21.15
N GLN A 38 -13.52 -27.74 -21.91
CA GLN A 38 -12.17 -27.70 -21.33
C GLN A 38 -11.86 -26.33 -20.71
N THR A 39 -12.31 -25.23 -21.34
CA THR A 39 -12.12 -23.86 -20.80
C THR A 39 -12.86 -23.70 -19.48
N LEU A 40 -14.10 -24.20 -19.38
CA LEU A 40 -14.88 -24.17 -18.15
C LEU A 40 -14.26 -25.03 -17.05
N ASP A 41 -13.74 -26.21 -17.39
CA ASP A 41 -13.02 -27.09 -16.44
C ASP A 41 -11.75 -26.40 -15.91
N LEU A 42 -10.99 -25.74 -16.78
CA LEU A 42 -9.82 -24.97 -16.39
C LEU A 42 -10.19 -23.87 -15.38
N ILE A 43 -11.25 -23.08 -15.67
CA ILE A 43 -11.75 -22.03 -14.77
C ILE A 43 -12.25 -22.60 -13.44
N ALA A 44 -12.94 -23.75 -13.45
CA ALA A 44 -13.40 -24.42 -12.24
C ALA A 44 -12.21 -24.83 -11.35
N ASN A 45 -11.16 -25.40 -11.95
CA ASN A 45 -9.93 -25.76 -11.22
C ASN A 45 -9.27 -24.52 -10.58
N ALA A 46 -9.23 -23.38 -11.26
CA ALA A 46 -8.70 -22.16 -10.67
C ALA A 46 -9.55 -21.63 -9.51
N ASN A 47 -10.89 -21.74 -9.58
CA ASN A 47 -11.77 -21.40 -8.47
C ASN A 47 -11.54 -22.31 -7.25
N ASP A 48 -11.29 -23.60 -7.47
CA ASP A 48 -10.96 -24.52 -6.39
C ASP A 48 -9.61 -24.18 -5.75
N MET A 49 -8.61 -23.75 -6.53
CA MET A 49 -7.34 -23.27 -5.99
C MET A 49 -7.49 -21.99 -5.16
N LEU A 50 -8.47 -21.13 -5.49
CA LEU A 50 -8.79 -19.92 -4.73
C LEU A 50 -9.52 -20.19 -3.40
N SER A 51 -9.96 -21.42 -3.11
CA SER A 51 -10.66 -21.76 -1.86
C SER A 51 -9.77 -21.63 -0.61
N GLY A 52 -8.45 -21.51 -0.80
CA GLY A 52 -7.46 -21.41 0.27
C GLY A 52 -6.91 -22.76 0.74
N ASP A 53 -7.40 -23.88 0.17
CA ASP A 53 -6.96 -25.24 0.53
C ASP A 53 -5.65 -25.65 -0.18
N TYR A 54 -5.20 -24.87 -1.17
CA TYR A 54 -4.04 -25.17 -2.01
C TYR A 54 -3.08 -23.99 -2.09
N ILE A 55 -1.78 -24.29 -1.96
CA ILE A 55 -0.70 -23.31 -2.18
C ILE A 55 -0.28 -23.44 -3.64
N PHE A 56 -0.43 -22.37 -4.41
CA PHE A 56 0.05 -22.28 -5.78
C PHE A 56 1.07 -21.15 -5.92
N ASP A 57 1.98 -21.31 -6.88
CA ASP A 57 3.02 -20.32 -7.17
C ASP A 57 2.66 -19.48 -8.39
N ARG A 58 3.53 -18.52 -8.71
CA ARG A 58 3.34 -17.66 -9.88
C ARG A 58 3.35 -18.44 -11.20
N HIS A 59 4.15 -19.49 -11.27
CA HIS A 59 4.26 -20.30 -12.48
C HIS A 59 2.91 -20.94 -12.82
N PHE A 60 2.18 -21.41 -11.81
CA PHE A 60 0.80 -21.86 -11.97
C PHE A 60 -0.11 -20.78 -12.56
N ILE A 61 -0.06 -19.54 -12.03
CA ILE A 61 -0.91 -18.43 -12.51
C ILE A 61 -0.58 -18.10 -13.97
N ASP A 62 0.71 -17.95 -14.30
CA ASP A 62 1.15 -17.63 -15.66
C ASP A 62 0.73 -18.75 -16.65
N THR A 63 0.87 -20.02 -16.24
CA THR A 63 0.48 -21.19 -17.05
C THR A 63 -1.03 -21.24 -17.26
N PHE A 64 -1.81 -21.07 -16.19
CA PHE A 64 -3.27 -21.05 -16.25
C PHE A 64 -3.77 -19.95 -17.20
N CYS A 65 -3.26 -18.72 -17.07
CA CYS A 65 -3.68 -17.62 -17.92
C CYS A 65 -3.29 -17.84 -19.38
N GLN A 66 -2.12 -18.42 -19.64
CA GLN A 66 -1.69 -18.75 -21.01
C GLN A 66 -2.58 -19.85 -21.62
N GLU A 67 -2.84 -20.94 -20.90
CA GLU A 67 -3.70 -22.03 -21.36
C GLU A 67 -5.12 -21.53 -21.64
N ALA A 68 -5.69 -20.73 -20.73
CA ALA A 68 -7.01 -20.14 -20.91
C ALA A 68 -7.07 -19.22 -22.14
N ALA A 69 -6.05 -18.38 -22.35
CA ALA A 69 -5.98 -17.49 -23.51
C ALA A 69 -5.87 -18.27 -24.83
N GLU A 70 -5.02 -19.29 -24.90
CA GLU A 70 -4.85 -20.14 -26.09
C GLU A 70 -6.16 -20.84 -26.46
N MET A 71 -6.85 -21.43 -25.48
CA MET A 71 -8.12 -22.15 -25.70
C MET A 71 -9.25 -21.23 -26.15
N VAL A 72 -9.40 -20.06 -25.52
CA VAL A 72 -10.43 -19.08 -25.90
C VAL A 72 -10.13 -18.50 -27.29
N HIS A 73 -8.87 -18.22 -27.60
CA HIS A 73 -8.47 -17.76 -28.93
C HIS A 73 -8.78 -18.80 -30.01
N GLU A 74 -8.47 -20.08 -29.76
CA GLU A 74 -8.80 -21.17 -30.70
C GLU A 74 -10.32 -21.32 -30.89
N LEU A 75 -11.10 -21.18 -29.81
CA LEU A 75 -12.56 -21.21 -29.85
C LEU A 75 -13.13 -20.09 -30.72
N ILE A 76 -12.65 -18.85 -30.53
CA ILE A 76 -13.07 -17.68 -31.33
C ILE A 76 -12.70 -17.88 -32.81
N TYR A 77 -11.49 -18.38 -33.08
CA TYR A 77 -11.05 -18.67 -34.45
C TYR A 77 -11.96 -19.70 -35.15
N LYS A 78 -12.32 -20.80 -34.47
CA LYS A 78 -13.25 -21.80 -35.01
C LYS A 78 -14.67 -21.25 -35.21
N LEU A 79 -15.14 -20.37 -34.31
CA LEU A 79 -16.42 -19.68 -34.50
C LEU A 79 -16.43 -18.81 -35.76
N GLN A 80 -15.32 -18.13 -36.07
CA GLN A 80 -15.16 -17.35 -37.30
C GLN A 80 -15.12 -18.23 -38.56
N ILE A 81 -14.59 -19.46 -38.47
CA ILE A 81 -14.64 -20.42 -39.57
C ILE A 81 -16.09 -20.83 -39.87
N ILE A 82 -16.89 -21.12 -38.84
CA ILE A 82 -18.30 -21.56 -39.01
C ILE A 82 -19.21 -20.41 -39.43
N ALA A 83 -19.00 -19.21 -38.87
CA ALA A 83 -19.81 -18.03 -39.15
C ALA A 83 -18.93 -16.79 -39.33
N PRO A 84 -18.34 -16.61 -40.54
CA PRO A 84 -17.50 -15.47 -40.86
C PRO A 84 -18.22 -14.15 -40.58
N HIS A 85 -17.53 -13.19 -39.98
CA HIS A 85 -18.02 -11.83 -39.64
C HIS A 85 -19.18 -11.74 -38.64
N LYS A 86 -19.66 -12.87 -38.10
CA LYS A 86 -20.77 -12.86 -37.14
C LYS A 86 -20.33 -12.51 -35.72
N TYR A 87 -19.07 -12.79 -35.39
CA TYR A 87 -18.54 -12.74 -34.03
C TYR A 87 -17.27 -11.88 -33.91
N ASP A 88 -17.12 -10.88 -34.77
CA ASP A 88 -15.92 -10.03 -34.80
C ASP A 88 -15.71 -9.27 -33.46
N GLU A 89 -16.80 -8.91 -32.78
CA GLU A 89 -16.78 -8.30 -31.43
C GLU A 89 -16.14 -9.21 -30.35
N LEU A 90 -16.17 -10.54 -30.52
CA LEU A 90 -15.52 -11.47 -29.59
C LEU A 90 -14.00 -11.35 -29.67
N THR A 91 -13.45 -11.10 -30.85
CA THR A 91 -12.00 -10.91 -31.04
C THR A 91 -11.54 -9.63 -30.35
N GLU A 92 -12.28 -8.53 -30.50
CA GLU A 92 -11.97 -7.26 -29.82
C GLU A 92 -12.07 -7.42 -28.29
N SER A 93 -13.11 -8.10 -27.81
CA SER A 93 -13.29 -8.37 -26.39
C SER A 93 -12.18 -9.25 -25.82
N PHE A 94 -11.78 -10.30 -26.54
CA PHE A 94 -10.67 -11.17 -26.17
C PHE A 94 -9.36 -10.39 -26.08
N GLN A 95 -9.00 -9.60 -27.10
CA GLN A 95 -7.77 -8.81 -27.09
C GLN A 95 -7.72 -7.80 -25.93
N ARG A 96 -8.85 -7.17 -25.60
CA ARG A 96 -8.93 -6.27 -24.45
C ARG A 96 -8.70 -7.01 -23.12
N ILE A 97 -9.40 -8.13 -22.91
CA ILE A 97 -9.27 -8.93 -21.67
C ILE A 97 -7.88 -9.54 -21.55
N GLU A 98 -7.32 -10.08 -22.63
CA GLU A 98 -5.96 -10.63 -22.67
C GLU A 98 -4.93 -9.53 -22.36
N SER A 99 -5.12 -8.31 -22.87
CA SER A 99 -4.27 -7.17 -22.52
C SER A 99 -4.37 -6.81 -21.04
N GLU A 100 -5.58 -6.77 -20.46
CA GLU A 100 -5.81 -6.51 -19.04
C GLU A 100 -5.12 -7.59 -18.17
N ILE A 101 -5.32 -8.87 -18.48
CA ILE A 101 -4.67 -10.01 -17.80
C ILE A 101 -3.15 -9.89 -17.90
N ASN A 102 -2.61 -9.64 -19.10
CA ASN A 102 -1.17 -9.52 -19.30
C ASN A 102 -0.58 -8.32 -18.55
N GLN A 103 -1.30 -7.21 -18.38
CA GLN A 103 -0.83 -6.10 -17.54
C GLN A 103 -0.69 -6.52 -16.07
N VAL A 104 -1.67 -7.27 -15.56
CA VAL A 104 -1.62 -7.84 -14.20
C VAL A 104 -0.46 -8.85 -14.07
N LEU A 105 -0.32 -9.79 -15.01
CA LEU A 105 0.74 -10.82 -14.99
C LEU A 105 2.15 -10.24 -15.17
N THR A 106 2.29 -9.23 -16.03
CA THR A 106 3.55 -8.49 -16.19
C THR A 106 3.85 -7.61 -14.98
N GLY A 107 2.92 -7.49 -14.03
CA GLY A 107 3.13 -6.83 -12.75
C GLY A 107 3.40 -5.35 -12.90
N ARG A 108 2.93 -4.72 -13.97
CA ARG A 108 3.04 -3.27 -14.14
C ARG A 108 1.90 -2.67 -13.33
N LEU A 109 2.22 -2.13 -12.16
CA LEU A 109 1.28 -1.28 -11.43
C LEU A 109 0.95 -0.08 -12.34
N VAL A 110 -0.28 -0.02 -12.83
CA VAL A 110 -0.82 1.17 -13.49
C VAL A 110 -1.61 1.90 -12.42
N SER A 111 -1.25 3.16 -12.16
CA SER A 111 -2.04 3.96 -11.23
C SER A 111 -3.44 4.16 -11.81
N PRO A 112 -4.52 4.00 -11.02
CA PRO A 112 -5.89 4.18 -11.50
C PRO A 112 -6.25 5.66 -11.75
N VAL A 113 -5.32 6.60 -11.52
CA VAL A 113 -5.51 8.04 -11.70
C VAL A 113 -4.32 8.65 -12.43
N ASP A 114 -4.56 9.74 -13.15
CA ASP A 114 -3.50 10.51 -13.80
C ASP A 114 -2.93 11.61 -12.88
N ASP A 115 -3.65 11.96 -11.80
CA ASP A 115 -3.26 13.02 -10.89
C ASP A 115 -2.03 12.66 -10.06
N TYR A 116 -1.10 13.61 -9.91
CA TYR A 116 0.05 13.46 -9.03
C TYR A 116 -0.28 13.66 -7.55
N ILE A 117 -1.29 14.49 -7.27
CA ILE A 117 -1.70 14.86 -5.92
C ILE A 117 -3.18 14.60 -5.74
N LEU A 118 -3.54 13.90 -4.67
CA LEU A 118 -4.92 13.69 -4.26
C LEU A 118 -5.14 14.19 -2.82
N PRO A 119 -5.94 15.25 -2.61
CA PRO A 119 -6.38 15.65 -1.27
C PRO A 119 -7.15 14.51 -0.60
N TYR A 120 -7.03 14.38 0.72
CA TYR A 120 -7.71 13.30 1.46
C TYR A 120 -9.24 13.33 1.31
N GLU A 121 -9.83 14.49 1.06
CA GLU A 121 -11.26 14.65 0.80
C GLU A 121 -11.72 13.96 -0.49
N GLN A 122 -10.82 13.69 -1.43
CA GLN A 122 -11.09 13.06 -2.72
C GLN A 122 -10.70 11.57 -2.74
N ILE A 123 -10.01 11.09 -1.71
CA ILE A 123 -9.55 9.71 -1.65
C ILE A 123 -10.69 8.80 -1.18
N THR A 124 -10.94 7.75 -1.96
CA THR A 124 -11.83 6.65 -1.61
C THR A 124 -11.06 5.34 -1.59
N ARG A 125 -11.65 4.29 -1.02
CA ARG A 125 -11.06 2.94 -0.99
C ARG A 125 -10.65 2.41 -2.37
N ALA A 126 -11.38 2.79 -3.42
CA ALA A 126 -11.09 2.35 -4.78
C ALA A 126 -9.74 2.88 -5.29
N LEU A 127 -9.19 3.93 -4.66
CA LEU A 127 -7.92 4.55 -5.04
C LEU A 127 -6.73 4.01 -4.23
N ILE A 128 -6.88 2.91 -3.49
CA ILE A 128 -5.80 2.34 -2.67
C ILE A 128 -4.53 2.03 -3.48
N GLU A 129 -4.66 1.65 -4.75
CA GLU A 129 -3.52 1.41 -5.65
C GLU A 129 -2.84 2.71 -6.11
N ALA A 130 -3.56 3.84 -6.10
CA ALA A 130 -3.01 5.17 -6.39
C ALA A 130 -2.32 5.80 -5.19
N VAL A 131 -2.82 5.58 -3.97
CA VAL A 131 -2.39 6.35 -2.78
C VAL A 131 -1.75 5.48 -1.69
N GLY A 132 -1.74 4.17 -1.85
CA GLY A 132 -1.33 3.22 -0.83
C GLY A 132 -2.33 3.10 0.33
N GLY A 133 -2.15 2.07 1.14
CA GLY A 133 -3.10 1.69 2.19
C GLY A 133 -3.28 2.75 3.28
N LYS A 134 -2.18 3.35 3.77
CA LYS A 134 -2.24 4.34 4.86
C LYS A 134 -3.04 5.58 4.50
N ASN A 135 -2.78 6.16 3.32
CA ASN A 135 -3.55 7.32 2.85
C ASN A 135 -5.03 6.97 2.67
N ALA A 136 -5.32 5.82 2.06
CA ALA A 136 -6.70 5.37 1.83
C ALA A 136 -7.46 5.18 3.15
N HIS A 137 -6.87 4.46 4.11
CA HIS A 137 -7.50 4.22 5.42
C HIS A 137 -7.74 5.52 6.19
N LEU A 138 -6.79 6.45 6.18
CA LEU A 138 -6.94 7.71 6.89
C LEU A 138 -8.04 8.59 6.27
N ALA A 139 -8.13 8.62 4.94
CA ALA A 139 -9.20 9.31 4.23
C ALA A 139 -10.59 8.69 4.50
N GLU A 140 -10.69 7.36 4.56
CA GLU A 140 -11.93 6.65 4.93
C GLU A 140 -12.36 6.95 6.37
N ILE A 141 -11.42 6.93 7.33
CA ILE A 141 -11.70 7.24 8.73
C ILE A 141 -12.31 8.65 8.87
N LYS A 142 -11.79 9.62 8.12
CA LYS A 142 -12.34 10.99 8.10
C LYS A 142 -13.70 11.04 7.42
N SER A 143 -13.80 10.60 6.17
CA SER A 143 -14.97 10.82 5.32
C SER A 143 -16.17 9.93 5.69
N VAL A 144 -15.92 8.68 6.09
CA VAL A 144 -16.98 7.69 6.37
C VAL A 144 -17.30 7.62 7.85
N LEU A 145 -16.28 7.60 8.72
CA LEU A 145 -16.50 7.49 10.16
C LEU A 145 -16.66 8.85 10.83
N GLY A 146 -16.33 9.96 10.17
CA GLY A 146 -16.42 11.31 10.75
C GLY A 146 -15.49 11.51 11.93
N LEU A 147 -14.39 10.75 11.98
CA LEU A 147 -13.40 10.83 13.05
C LEU A 147 -12.32 11.85 12.70
N GLN A 148 -11.72 12.46 13.72
CA GLN A 148 -10.69 13.46 13.51
C GLN A 148 -9.40 12.79 13.01
N THR A 149 -8.89 13.29 11.90
CA THR A 149 -7.61 12.92 11.32
C THR A 149 -6.89 14.20 10.86
N PRO A 150 -5.56 14.16 10.68
CA PRO A 150 -4.85 15.28 10.06
C PRO A 150 -5.44 15.62 8.69
N ALA A 151 -5.50 16.91 8.37
CA ALA A 151 -5.60 17.31 6.96
C ALA A 151 -4.37 16.79 6.19
N GLY A 152 -4.45 16.76 4.88
CA GLY A 152 -3.32 16.32 4.08
C GLY A 152 -3.71 15.89 2.69
N PHE A 153 -2.69 15.42 1.97
CA PHE A 153 -2.83 14.89 0.63
C PHE A 153 -1.88 13.71 0.43
N ALA A 154 -2.21 12.87 -0.55
CA ALA A 154 -1.34 11.83 -1.06
C ALA A 154 -0.60 12.32 -2.31
N ILE A 155 0.71 12.10 -2.34
CA ILE A 155 1.50 12.10 -3.57
C ILE A 155 1.39 10.68 -4.14
N THR A 156 0.77 10.56 -5.31
CA THR A 156 0.27 9.28 -5.84
C THR A 156 1.38 8.39 -6.39
N THR A 157 1.03 7.14 -6.71
CA THR A 157 1.91 6.23 -7.44
C THR A 157 2.15 6.71 -8.88
N THR A 158 1.25 7.51 -9.47
CA THR A 158 1.49 8.20 -10.75
C THR A 158 2.69 9.13 -10.66
N ALA A 159 2.78 9.90 -9.58
CA ALA A 159 3.93 10.77 -9.31
C ALA A 159 5.23 9.97 -9.15
N TYR A 160 5.17 8.81 -8.49
CA TYR A 160 6.30 7.89 -8.38
C TYR A 160 6.79 7.41 -9.74
N PHE A 161 5.89 6.95 -10.63
CA PHE A 161 6.29 6.51 -11.97
C PHE A 161 6.84 7.64 -12.82
N ALA A 162 6.22 8.82 -12.78
CA ALA A 162 6.73 10.00 -13.48
C ALA A 162 8.13 10.41 -12.99
N PHE A 163 8.40 10.31 -11.68
CA PHE A 163 9.72 10.55 -11.13
C PHE A 163 10.77 9.54 -11.65
N LEU A 164 10.43 8.25 -11.69
CA LEU A 164 11.34 7.23 -12.20
C LEU A 164 11.61 7.39 -13.70
N GLU A 165 10.61 7.78 -14.48
CA GLU A 165 10.71 8.00 -15.93
C GLU A 165 11.56 9.23 -16.26
N GLU A 166 11.32 10.38 -15.63
CA GLU A 166 12.10 11.62 -15.84
C GLU A 166 13.61 11.44 -15.59
N ASN A 167 13.98 10.46 -14.77
CA ASN A 167 15.36 10.19 -14.36
C ASN A 167 15.94 8.89 -14.96
N ASP A 168 15.24 8.23 -15.89
CA ASP A 168 15.63 6.95 -16.49
C ASP A 168 15.99 5.86 -15.45
N LEU A 169 15.40 5.92 -14.26
CA LEU A 169 15.79 5.10 -13.12
C LEU A 169 15.38 3.63 -13.26
N ASN A 170 14.30 3.36 -14.00
CA ASN A 170 13.80 1.99 -14.19
C ASN A 170 14.88 1.04 -14.72
N ALA A 171 15.66 1.47 -15.72
CA ALA A 171 16.72 0.66 -16.30
C ALA A 171 17.86 0.42 -15.30
N ALA A 172 18.34 1.49 -14.66
CA ALA A 172 19.45 1.43 -13.71
C ALA A 172 19.12 0.62 -12.45
N ILE A 173 17.87 0.70 -11.97
CA ILE A 173 17.37 -0.10 -10.84
C ILE A 173 17.34 -1.57 -11.24
N ASN A 174 16.75 -1.91 -12.39
CA ASN A 174 16.66 -3.30 -12.85
C ASN A 174 18.05 -3.93 -13.04
N GLU A 175 18.99 -3.21 -13.65
CA GLU A 175 20.37 -3.67 -13.81
C GLU A 175 21.02 -3.93 -12.45
N THR A 176 20.86 -3.00 -11.50
CA THR A 176 21.46 -3.14 -10.16
C THR A 176 20.85 -4.31 -9.37
N VAL A 177 19.53 -4.51 -9.49
CA VAL A 177 18.85 -5.65 -8.85
C VAL A 177 19.27 -6.97 -9.51
N GLN A 178 19.46 -6.99 -10.83
CA GLN A 178 19.95 -8.17 -11.54
C GLN A 178 21.37 -8.55 -11.10
N SER A 179 22.32 -7.60 -11.06
CA SER A 179 23.67 -7.86 -10.54
C SER A 179 23.66 -8.35 -9.09
N TRP A 180 22.69 -7.89 -8.27
CA TRP A 180 22.52 -8.41 -6.92
C TRP A 180 21.99 -9.86 -6.91
N GLN A 181 21.01 -10.17 -7.76
CA GLN A 181 20.46 -11.53 -7.91
C GLN A 181 21.48 -12.53 -8.46
N GLU A 182 22.40 -12.07 -9.31
CA GLU A 182 23.51 -12.84 -9.87
C GLU A 182 24.73 -12.91 -8.92
N GLU A 183 24.60 -12.37 -7.71
CA GLU A 183 25.64 -12.31 -6.66
C GLU A 183 26.94 -11.58 -7.07
N GLU A 184 26.89 -10.73 -8.12
CA GLU A 184 28.01 -9.88 -8.53
C GLU A 184 28.28 -8.75 -7.53
N ILE A 185 27.21 -8.25 -6.90
CA ILE A 185 27.24 -7.26 -5.82
C ILE A 185 26.41 -7.76 -4.63
N ASN A 186 26.76 -7.30 -3.42
CA ASN A 186 25.99 -7.64 -2.22
C ASN A 186 24.77 -6.70 -2.04
N LEU A 187 23.88 -7.08 -1.10
CA LEU A 187 22.65 -6.34 -0.80
C LEU A 187 22.90 -4.89 -0.37
N GLU A 188 23.91 -4.66 0.45
CA GLU A 188 24.28 -3.32 0.93
C GLU A 188 24.70 -2.41 -0.23
N GLN A 189 25.52 -2.93 -1.15
CA GLN A 189 25.96 -2.22 -2.35
C GLN A 189 24.79 -1.91 -3.28
N ALA A 190 23.92 -2.89 -3.53
CA ALA A 190 22.75 -2.73 -4.38
C ALA A 190 21.78 -1.68 -3.81
N SER A 191 21.43 -1.81 -2.52
CA SER A 191 20.58 -0.87 -1.79
C SER A 191 21.17 0.54 -1.83
N LYS A 192 22.46 0.69 -1.48
CA LYS A 192 23.14 1.99 -1.49
C LYS A 192 23.10 2.64 -2.87
N LYS A 193 23.48 1.90 -3.92
CA LYS A 193 23.51 2.41 -5.30
C LYS A 193 22.14 2.91 -5.75
N ILE A 194 21.09 2.12 -5.54
CA ILE A 194 19.72 2.51 -5.95
C ILE A 194 19.24 3.75 -5.18
N ARG A 195 19.46 3.78 -3.86
CA ARG A 195 19.06 4.94 -3.03
C ARG A 195 19.79 6.21 -3.45
N GLU A 196 21.09 6.14 -3.73
CA GLU A 196 21.88 7.28 -4.20
C GLU A 196 21.35 7.81 -5.54
N LEU A 197 20.96 6.93 -6.46
CA LEU A 197 20.33 7.31 -7.73
C LEU A 197 19.01 8.06 -7.50
N ILE A 198 18.13 7.54 -6.64
CA ILE A 198 16.84 8.18 -6.30
C ILE A 198 17.08 9.54 -5.61
N LEU A 199 18.03 9.61 -4.67
CA LEU A 199 18.37 10.86 -3.98
C LEU A 199 19.04 11.88 -4.90
N ALA A 200 19.67 11.47 -6.00
CA ALA A 200 20.22 12.37 -7.01
C ALA A 200 19.16 12.84 -8.04
N GLY A 201 18.07 12.10 -8.19
CA GLY A 201 17.04 12.35 -9.20
C GLY A 201 16.35 13.72 -9.10
N LEU A 202 15.94 14.26 -10.24
CA LEU A 202 15.19 15.51 -10.36
C LEU A 202 13.69 15.23 -10.26
N VAL A 203 12.99 15.94 -9.37
CA VAL A 203 11.53 15.87 -9.31
C VAL A 203 10.95 16.62 -10.52
N PRO A 204 10.05 15.99 -11.31
CA PRO A 204 9.39 16.65 -12.43
C PRO A 204 8.82 18.01 -12.05
N LYS A 205 9.02 19.03 -12.89
CA LYS A 205 8.62 20.42 -12.58
C LYS A 205 7.14 20.56 -12.24
N GLN A 206 6.30 19.82 -12.97
CA GLN A 206 4.86 19.81 -12.74
C GLN A 206 4.51 19.19 -11.39
N LEU A 207 5.08 18.03 -11.07
CA LEU A 207 4.93 17.39 -9.76
C LEU A 207 5.35 18.30 -8.62
N LYS A 208 6.52 18.94 -8.72
CA LYS A 208 7.01 19.89 -7.71
C LYS A 208 6.00 21.03 -7.47
N LYS A 209 5.50 21.64 -8.56
CA LYS A 209 4.54 22.74 -8.48
C LYS A 209 3.21 22.30 -7.84
N GLU A 210 2.73 21.10 -8.14
CA GLU A 210 1.51 20.56 -7.54
C GLU A 210 1.68 20.25 -6.05
N ILE A 211 2.83 19.71 -5.64
CA ILE A 211 3.17 19.53 -4.21
C ILE A 211 3.14 20.88 -3.49
N GLU A 212 3.81 21.91 -4.03
CA GLU A 212 3.85 23.25 -3.45
C GLU A 212 2.45 23.87 -3.32
N ALA A 213 1.62 23.74 -4.35
CA ALA A 213 0.24 24.23 -4.33
C ALA A 213 -0.63 23.48 -3.30
N ALA A 214 -0.46 22.17 -3.16
CA ALA A 214 -1.20 21.38 -2.18
C ALA A 214 -0.80 21.73 -0.75
N ILE A 215 0.49 21.96 -0.49
CA ILE A 215 0.99 22.47 0.80
C ILE A 215 0.33 23.80 1.15
N GLU A 216 0.25 24.73 0.20
CA GLU A 216 -0.38 26.03 0.41
C GLU A 216 -1.87 25.90 0.79
N GLN A 217 -2.59 24.95 0.19
CA GLN A 217 -4.01 24.71 0.48
C GLN A 217 -4.27 24.15 1.88
N ILE A 218 -3.38 23.28 2.39
CA ILE A 218 -3.52 22.68 3.72
C ILE A 218 -2.84 23.49 4.83
N SER A 219 -2.10 24.54 4.46
CA SER A 219 -1.46 25.45 5.42
C SER A 219 -2.50 26.38 6.03
N THR A 220 -2.86 26.13 7.28
CA THR A 220 -3.71 27.05 8.05
C THR A 220 -2.86 28.03 8.84
N PRO A 221 -3.12 29.35 8.78
CA PRO A 221 -2.48 30.32 9.66
C PRO A 221 -2.79 29.96 11.12
N THR A 222 -1.79 30.01 12.00
CA THR A 222 -2.04 29.87 13.44
C THR A 222 -2.63 31.20 13.93
N PRO A 223 -3.89 31.27 14.37
CA PRO A 223 -4.53 32.56 14.67
C PRO A 223 -3.82 33.34 15.79
N ASP A 224 -3.27 32.61 16.77
CA ASP A 224 -2.61 33.16 17.95
C ASP A 224 -1.12 33.46 17.72
N ASP A 225 -0.54 32.99 16.61
CA ASP A 225 0.85 33.23 16.25
C ASP A 225 1.01 33.26 14.72
N PRO A 226 0.79 34.42 14.07
CA PRO A 226 0.88 34.57 12.63
C PRO A 226 2.27 34.26 12.05
N ASP A 227 3.31 34.34 12.88
CA ASP A 227 4.70 34.09 12.50
C ASP A 227 5.08 32.60 12.66
N LYS A 228 4.22 31.79 13.28
CA LYS A 228 4.45 30.35 13.43
C LYS A 228 4.43 29.63 12.09
N ILE A 229 5.57 29.04 11.75
CA ILE A 229 5.73 28.25 10.54
C ILE A 229 4.99 26.92 10.72
N GLN A 230 4.03 26.62 9.84
CA GLN A 230 3.40 25.31 9.77
C GLN A 230 4.42 24.27 9.31
N LEU A 231 4.57 23.21 10.09
CA LEU A 231 5.47 22.10 9.82
C LEU A 231 4.68 20.85 9.39
N PHE A 232 5.35 19.97 8.65
CA PHE A 232 4.73 18.84 7.95
C PHE A 232 5.41 17.51 8.27
N ALA A 233 4.64 16.44 8.17
CA ALA A 233 5.10 15.06 8.20
C ALA A 233 4.98 14.47 6.79
N VAL A 234 6.03 13.80 6.33
CA VAL A 234 6.09 13.12 5.04
C VAL A 234 6.31 11.64 5.31
N ARG A 235 5.32 10.80 5.00
CA ARG A 235 5.29 9.38 5.40
C ARG A 235 5.09 8.47 4.20
N SER A 236 5.74 7.30 4.22
CA SER A 236 5.50 6.26 3.22
C SER A 236 4.07 5.73 3.29
N SER A 237 3.50 5.43 2.13
CA SER A 237 2.23 4.72 1.96
C SER A 237 2.38 3.79 0.76
N ALA A 238 3.12 2.69 0.92
CA ALA A 238 3.40 1.79 -0.20
C ALA A 238 2.16 0.99 -0.60
N VAL A 239 2.03 0.68 -1.88
CA VAL A 239 1.00 -0.27 -2.35
C VAL A 239 1.32 -1.65 -1.79
N GLY A 240 0.33 -2.31 -1.18
CA GLY A 240 0.52 -3.62 -0.55
C GLY A 240 1.20 -3.59 0.84
N GLU A 241 1.44 -2.40 1.43
CA GLU A 241 2.05 -2.25 2.76
C GLU A 241 1.25 -2.94 3.88
N ASP A 242 -0.08 -2.99 3.73
CA ASP A 242 -1.05 -3.48 4.73
C ASP A 242 -1.47 -4.96 4.54
N GLY A 243 -0.68 -5.75 3.80
CA GLY A 243 -0.90 -7.20 3.67
C GLY A 243 -0.62 -7.99 4.96
N GLU A 244 -0.94 -9.30 4.98
CA GLU A 244 -0.80 -10.18 6.17
C GLU A 244 0.62 -10.25 6.75
N HIS A 245 1.61 -9.88 5.94
CA HIS A 245 2.99 -9.69 6.32
C HIS A 245 3.38 -8.25 6.01
N SER A 246 2.98 -7.34 6.88
CA SER A 246 3.16 -5.91 6.68
C SER A 246 4.63 -5.55 6.56
N PHE A 247 4.97 -4.61 5.68
CA PHE A 247 6.27 -3.91 5.65
C PHE A 247 6.44 -2.97 6.87
N ALA A 248 5.75 -3.28 7.98
CA ALA A 248 5.54 -2.43 9.12
C ALA A 248 6.86 -1.89 9.68
N GLY A 249 6.97 -0.55 9.69
CA GLY A 249 8.11 0.16 10.27
C GLY A 249 9.41 0.07 9.48
N GLN A 250 9.38 -0.38 8.22
CA GLN A 250 10.60 -0.50 7.38
C GLN A 250 10.86 0.73 6.51
N TYR A 251 9.81 1.50 6.20
CA TYR A 251 9.90 2.66 5.32
C TYR A 251 10.01 3.97 6.12
N GLN A 252 10.68 4.94 5.50
CA GLN A 252 11.07 6.17 6.15
C GLN A 252 9.87 7.10 6.34
N SER A 253 9.82 7.75 7.50
CA SER A 253 8.92 8.86 7.79
C SER A 253 9.77 10.04 8.24
N GLU A 254 9.57 11.20 7.64
CA GLU A 254 10.24 12.43 8.04
C GLU A 254 9.22 13.31 8.78
N MET A 255 9.55 13.72 10.00
CA MET A 255 8.65 14.45 10.88
C MET A 255 9.12 15.89 11.07
N ASN A 256 8.15 16.79 11.26
CA ASN A 256 8.40 18.18 11.62
C ASN A 256 9.26 18.94 10.61
N LEU A 257 8.91 18.87 9.32
CA LEU A 257 9.65 19.51 8.25
C LEU A 257 9.07 20.88 7.87
N PRO A 258 9.91 21.88 7.58
CA PRO A 258 9.48 23.08 6.90
C PRO A 258 9.11 22.77 5.44
N ARG A 259 8.32 23.63 4.82
CA ARG A 259 7.78 23.41 3.46
C ARG A 259 8.89 23.21 2.41
N GLU A 260 10.02 23.87 2.60
CA GLU A 260 11.17 23.85 1.70
C GLU A 260 11.85 22.48 1.64
N GLU A 261 11.73 21.68 2.70
CA GLU A 261 12.36 20.36 2.81
C GLU A 261 11.47 19.21 2.32
N ILE A 262 10.19 19.47 2.01
CA ILE A 262 9.22 18.41 1.64
C ILE A 262 9.64 17.67 0.37
N ILE A 263 10.24 18.35 -0.61
CA ILE A 263 10.70 17.72 -1.85
C ILE A 263 11.86 16.76 -1.60
N ASP A 264 12.81 17.13 -0.75
CA ASP A 264 13.92 16.25 -0.39
C ASP A 264 13.44 15.08 0.48
N ALA A 265 12.50 15.34 1.39
CA ALA A 265 11.84 14.32 2.18
C ALA A 265 11.08 13.32 1.30
N TYR A 266 10.35 13.79 0.29
CA TYR A 266 9.68 12.93 -0.70
C TYR A 266 10.68 11.95 -1.33
N LYS A 267 11.84 12.44 -1.79
CA LYS A 267 12.88 11.58 -2.38
C LYS A 267 13.46 10.58 -1.38
N LYS A 268 13.67 10.99 -0.12
CA LYS A 268 14.10 10.05 0.96
C LYS A 268 13.07 8.94 1.16
N VAL A 269 11.78 9.27 1.21
CA VAL A 269 10.70 8.29 1.33
C VAL A 269 10.70 7.34 0.13
N LEU A 270 10.83 7.84 -1.10
CA LEU A 270 10.96 6.98 -2.28
C LEU A 270 12.18 6.05 -2.19
N ALA A 271 13.33 6.58 -1.79
CA ALA A 271 14.56 5.82 -1.63
C ALA A 271 14.42 4.72 -0.57
N SER A 272 13.61 4.95 0.48
CA SER A 272 13.38 3.96 1.53
C SER A 272 12.75 2.65 1.02
N THR A 273 12.06 2.69 -0.14
CA THR A 273 11.57 1.50 -0.86
C THR A 273 12.68 0.48 -1.10
N TYR A 274 13.92 0.96 -1.30
CA TYR A 274 15.11 0.17 -1.63
C TYR A 274 16.08 0.02 -0.46
N CYS A 275 15.60 0.13 0.79
CA CYS A 275 16.41 -0.27 1.94
C CYS A 275 16.64 -1.80 1.93
N GLU A 276 17.74 -2.25 2.55
CA GLU A 276 18.15 -3.65 2.56
C GLU A 276 17.03 -4.58 3.03
N ARG A 277 16.34 -4.21 4.12
CA ARG A 277 15.22 -4.98 4.68
C ARG A 277 14.06 -5.12 3.69
N ALA A 278 13.68 -4.03 3.02
CA ALA A 278 12.61 -4.05 2.04
C ALA A 278 12.99 -4.89 0.82
N MET A 279 14.21 -4.75 0.30
CA MET A 279 14.71 -5.56 -0.82
C MET A 279 14.76 -7.05 -0.47
N GLU A 280 15.26 -7.41 0.71
CA GLU A 280 15.33 -8.79 1.17
C GLU A 280 13.94 -9.40 1.39
N TYR A 281 13.02 -8.64 2.00
CA TYR A 281 11.63 -9.06 2.16
C TYR A 281 10.99 -9.41 0.81
N ARG A 282 11.14 -8.54 -0.19
CA ARG A 282 10.62 -8.79 -1.55
C ARG A 282 11.19 -10.06 -2.15
N ARG A 283 12.50 -10.27 -2.04
CA ARG A 283 13.18 -11.47 -2.53
C ARG A 283 12.57 -12.73 -1.92
N HIS A 284 12.34 -12.73 -0.61
CA HIS A 284 11.70 -13.86 0.07
C HIS A 284 10.25 -14.09 -0.35
N ARG A 285 9.54 -13.04 -0.79
CA ARG A 285 8.15 -13.12 -1.26
C ARG A 285 8.00 -13.32 -2.76
N GLY A 286 9.10 -13.31 -3.52
CA GLY A 286 9.06 -13.36 -4.99
C GLY A 286 8.40 -12.14 -5.63
N ILE A 287 8.34 -11.00 -4.92
CA ILE A 287 7.76 -9.75 -5.43
C ILE A 287 8.78 -9.10 -6.36
N ARG A 288 8.34 -8.75 -7.58
CA ARG A 288 9.20 -8.11 -8.58
C ARG A 288 9.25 -6.60 -8.35
N GLU A 289 10.34 -5.97 -8.77
CA GLU A 289 10.56 -4.52 -8.64
C GLU A 289 9.44 -3.68 -9.27
N LYS A 290 8.95 -4.11 -10.44
CA LYS A 290 7.86 -3.46 -11.17
C LYS A 290 6.48 -3.53 -10.49
N GLU A 291 6.32 -4.42 -9.51
CA GLU A 291 5.08 -4.62 -8.75
C GLU A 291 5.00 -3.73 -7.52
N ILE A 292 5.93 -2.78 -7.37
CA ILE A 292 5.98 -1.89 -6.21
C ILE A 292 5.91 -0.45 -6.66
N ALA A 293 5.04 0.28 -5.98
CA ALA A 293 4.95 1.72 -6.08
C ALA A 293 4.81 2.31 -4.68
N MET A 294 5.51 3.43 -4.48
CA MET A 294 5.47 4.17 -3.24
C MET A 294 4.62 5.42 -3.44
N ALA A 295 3.44 5.45 -2.83
CA ALA A 295 2.76 6.71 -2.59
C ALA A 295 3.28 7.32 -1.29
N VAL A 296 3.07 8.64 -1.12
CA VAL A 296 3.60 9.38 0.03
C VAL A 296 2.49 10.23 0.63
N ALA A 297 2.32 10.15 1.94
CA ALA A 297 1.43 11.02 2.71
C ALA A 297 2.15 12.33 3.05
N CYS A 298 1.49 13.47 2.85
CA CYS A 298 1.95 14.76 3.37
C CYS A 298 0.86 15.37 4.26
N GLN A 299 1.19 15.63 5.52
CA GLN A 299 0.23 16.03 6.56
C GLN A 299 0.83 17.16 7.42
N PRO A 300 0.04 18.14 7.89
CA PRO A 300 0.49 19.04 8.94
C PRO A 300 0.80 18.24 10.21
N VAL A 301 1.86 18.64 10.93
CA VAL A 301 2.22 18.02 12.20
C VAL A 301 1.24 18.48 13.27
N ILE A 302 0.74 17.50 14.04
CA ILE A 302 -0.10 17.75 15.20
C ILE A 302 0.80 18.13 16.38
N ASP A 303 0.51 19.26 17.03
CA ASP A 303 1.11 19.61 18.32
C ASP A 303 0.54 18.70 19.42
N ALA A 304 1.15 17.51 19.52
CA ALA A 304 0.67 16.47 20.40
C ALA A 304 1.18 16.67 21.84
N LYS A 305 0.25 16.72 22.80
CA LYS A 305 0.55 16.61 24.23
C LYS A 305 1.01 15.20 24.59
N ALA A 306 0.34 14.20 24.02
CA ALA A 306 0.65 12.80 24.17
C ALA A 306 0.31 12.06 22.87
N SER A 307 0.89 10.90 22.67
CA SER A 307 0.61 10.07 21.51
C SER A 307 0.80 8.60 21.87
N GLY A 308 0.31 7.72 21.02
CA GLY A 308 0.31 6.31 21.34
C GLY A 308 -0.25 5.41 20.26
N VAL A 309 -0.34 4.14 20.64
CA VAL A 309 -0.91 3.07 19.84
C VAL A 309 -2.02 2.40 20.64
N LEU A 310 -3.15 2.16 19.98
CA LEU A 310 -4.27 1.37 20.46
C LEU A 310 -4.35 0.08 19.63
N TYR A 311 -4.24 -1.06 20.29
CA TYR A 311 -4.66 -2.34 19.72
C TYR A 311 -6.07 -2.66 20.20
N THR A 312 -6.98 -2.92 19.25
CA THR A 312 -8.36 -3.23 19.60
C THR A 312 -8.52 -4.63 20.20
N TYR A 313 -7.50 -5.48 20.05
CA TYR A 313 -7.32 -6.72 20.79
C TYR A 313 -5.90 -6.79 21.36
N ASP A 314 -5.74 -7.44 22.53
CA ASP A 314 -4.43 -7.87 23.00
C ASP A 314 -3.88 -8.96 22.05
N PRO A 315 -2.78 -8.69 21.30
CA PRO A 315 -2.22 -9.67 20.37
C PRO A 315 -1.56 -10.86 21.09
N ILE A 316 -1.22 -10.72 22.38
CA ILE A 316 -0.61 -11.78 23.20
C ILE A 316 -1.70 -12.66 23.84
N LYS A 317 -2.84 -12.06 24.22
CA LYS A 317 -3.97 -12.77 24.85
C LYS A 317 -5.31 -12.41 24.20
N PRO A 318 -5.56 -12.85 22.95
CA PRO A 318 -6.81 -12.55 22.24
C PRO A 318 -8.08 -12.97 23.00
N GLU A 319 -8.00 -14.07 23.75
CA GLU A 319 -9.10 -14.64 24.54
C GLU A 319 -9.55 -13.75 25.70
N ALA A 320 -8.72 -12.79 26.13
CA ALA A 320 -9.07 -11.86 27.19
C ALA A 320 -10.13 -10.84 26.75
N GLU A 321 -10.37 -10.68 25.44
CA GLU A 321 -11.28 -9.67 24.89
C GLU A 321 -11.01 -8.26 25.46
N THR A 322 -9.74 -7.87 25.53
CA THR A 322 -9.31 -6.55 26.00
C THR A 322 -8.64 -5.74 24.91
N MET A 323 -8.69 -4.42 25.05
CA MET A 323 -7.92 -3.45 24.26
C MET A 323 -6.66 -3.07 25.02
N LEU A 324 -5.56 -2.85 24.28
CA LEU A 324 -4.29 -2.40 24.84
C LEU A 324 -3.97 -1.01 24.30
N VAL A 325 -3.79 -0.04 25.20
CA VAL A 325 -3.31 1.30 24.86
C VAL A 325 -1.89 1.45 25.40
N SER A 326 -0.99 1.90 24.55
CA SER A 326 0.37 2.31 24.94
C SER A 326 0.58 3.77 24.59
N SER A 327 1.03 4.60 25.55
CA SER A 327 1.18 6.04 25.31
C SER A 327 2.36 6.68 26.04
N ALA A 328 2.89 7.75 25.45
CA ALA A 328 3.95 8.58 26.04
C ALA A 328 3.68 10.07 25.79
N TRP A 329 4.49 10.93 26.41
CA TRP A 329 4.43 12.38 26.23
C TRP A 329 5.02 12.79 24.87
N GLY A 330 4.42 13.80 24.23
CA GLY A 330 4.90 14.36 22.97
C GLY A 330 4.55 13.51 21.73
N LEU A 331 5.42 13.57 20.71
CA LEU A 331 5.27 12.89 19.42
C LEU A 331 5.51 11.37 19.49
N GLY A 332 4.77 10.62 18.68
CA GLY A 332 4.62 9.16 18.81
C GLY A 332 5.66 8.30 18.08
N GLU A 333 6.61 8.93 17.38
CA GLU A 333 7.57 8.27 16.50
C GLU A 333 8.35 7.14 17.19
N GLN A 334 8.67 7.30 18.48
CA GLN A 334 9.43 6.31 19.23
C GLN A 334 8.60 5.22 19.93
N ILE A 335 7.27 5.37 20.02
CA ILE A 335 6.39 4.32 20.54
C ILE A 335 6.25 3.22 19.48
N VAL A 336 6.11 3.61 18.22
CA VAL A 336 5.97 2.69 17.07
C VAL A 336 7.27 1.91 16.83
N SER A 337 8.44 2.51 17.09
CA SER A 337 9.73 1.83 16.97
C SER A 337 10.12 0.97 18.18
N GLY A 338 9.31 0.97 19.25
CA GLY A 338 9.58 0.24 20.50
C GLY A 338 10.74 0.81 21.33
N ALA A 339 11.21 2.02 20.99
CA ALA A 339 12.38 2.65 21.61
C ALA A 339 12.06 3.42 22.91
N VAL A 340 10.77 3.73 23.18
CA VAL A 340 10.35 4.52 24.34
C VAL A 340 9.64 3.71 25.42
N ILE A 341 9.93 4.11 26.65
CA ILE A 341 9.22 3.72 27.86
C ILE A 341 7.83 4.37 27.84
N ALA A 342 6.79 3.58 27.60
CA ALA A 342 5.39 4.03 27.50
C ALA A 342 4.51 3.50 28.64
N ASP A 343 3.48 4.27 29.00
CA ASP A 343 2.42 3.79 29.87
C ASP A 343 1.60 2.73 29.14
N HIS A 344 1.13 1.71 29.87
CA HIS A 344 0.23 0.71 29.31
C HIS A 344 -1.09 0.66 30.08
N PHE A 345 -2.18 0.64 29.32
CA PHE A 345 -3.54 0.54 29.84
C PHE A 345 -4.25 -0.64 29.18
N THR A 346 -4.89 -1.46 30.01
CA THR A 346 -5.74 -2.57 29.56
C THR A 346 -7.20 -2.19 29.80
N ILE A 347 -7.99 -2.17 28.73
CA ILE A 347 -9.38 -1.68 28.75
C ILE A 347 -10.33 -2.78 28.31
N GLU A 348 -11.46 -2.94 29.00
CA GLU A 348 -12.53 -3.84 28.58
C GLU A 348 -13.15 -3.41 27.24
N ARG A 349 -13.38 -4.37 26.35
CA ARG A 349 -14.10 -4.13 25.10
C ARG A 349 -15.60 -3.90 25.30
N ARG A 350 -16.17 -4.31 26.43
CA ARG A 350 -17.61 -4.14 26.71
C ARG A 350 -17.85 -2.81 27.41
N PRO A 351 -18.94 -2.08 27.07
CA PRO A 351 -19.36 -0.92 27.85
C PRO A 351 -19.53 -1.32 29.33
N PRO A 352 -19.07 -0.49 30.29
CA PRO A 352 -18.62 0.90 30.14
C PRO A 352 -17.10 1.08 29.88
N HIS A 353 -16.42 0.08 29.31
CA HIS A 353 -14.99 0.12 28.99
C HIS A 353 -14.11 0.36 30.23
N ASN A 354 -14.29 -0.47 31.26
CA ASN A 354 -13.52 -0.34 32.50
C ASN A 354 -12.02 -0.56 32.25
N ILE A 355 -11.19 0.24 32.91
CA ILE A 355 -9.74 0.07 32.91
C ILE A 355 -9.40 -1.06 33.90
N GLN A 356 -8.95 -2.21 33.38
CA GLN A 356 -8.59 -3.39 34.19
C GLN A 356 -7.16 -3.32 34.70
N GLY A 357 -6.28 -2.66 33.96
CA GLY A 357 -4.84 -2.62 34.25
C GLY A 357 -4.26 -1.27 33.88
N ILE A 358 -3.41 -0.75 34.78
CA ILE A 358 -2.63 0.46 34.56
C ILE A 358 -1.20 0.15 34.95
N LYS A 359 -0.27 0.33 34.00
CA LYS A 359 1.16 0.27 34.25
C LYS A 359 1.77 1.60 33.84
N ILE A 360 1.92 2.49 34.82
CA ILE A 360 2.60 3.77 34.62
C ILE A 360 4.09 3.57 34.79
N VAL A 361 4.85 4.17 33.87
CA VAL A 361 6.30 4.14 33.86
C VAL A 361 6.85 5.55 33.98
N ARG A 362 8.09 5.65 34.47
CA ARG A 362 8.79 6.94 34.57
C ARG A 362 9.21 7.40 33.17
N LYS A 363 8.51 8.41 32.64
CA LYS A 363 8.75 9.04 31.34
C LYS A 363 9.60 10.29 31.52
N ALA A 364 10.92 10.10 31.68
CA ALA A 364 11.85 11.20 31.97
C ALA A 364 12.06 12.18 30.81
N THR A 365 11.78 11.73 29.58
CA THR A 365 11.94 12.53 28.37
C THR A 365 10.71 12.41 27.48
N ALA A 366 10.53 13.40 26.60
CA ALA A 366 9.50 13.45 25.57
C ALA A 366 10.13 13.95 24.27
N ILE A 367 9.53 13.62 23.13
CA ILE A 367 9.91 14.18 21.84
C ILE A 367 8.96 15.31 21.50
N GLU A 368 9.51 16.48 21.27
CA GLU A 368 8.73 17.65 20.88
C GLU A 368 9.22 18.18 19.51
N PRO A 369 8.31 18.77 18.71
CA PRO A 369 8.70 19.47 17.51
C PRO A 369 9.58 20.68 17.86
N VAL A 370 10.62 20.93 17.06
CA VAL A 370 11.44 22.14 17.12
C VAL A 370 10.86 23.19 16.19
N ASP A 371 10.80 24.44 16.65
CA ASP A 371 10.42 25.57 15.81
C ASP A 371 11.43 25.73 14.66
N GLY A 372 10.94 25.68 13.42
CA GLY A 372 11.77 25.77 12.21
C GLY A 372 12.23 24.42 11.63
N GLY A 373 12.01 23.29 12.33
CA GLY A 373 12.15 21.96 11.76
C GLY A 373 12.90 20.94 12.61
N GLY A 374 12.60 19.66 12.41
CA GLY A 374 13.17 18.53 13.13
C GLY A 374 12.55 18.29 14.51
N THR A 375 13.00 17.26 15.21
CA THR A 375 12.49 16.91 16.54
C THR A 375 13.61 16.98 17.58
N GLN A 376 13.24 17.27 18.82
CA GLN A 376 14.18 17.27 19.93
C GLN A 376 13.65 16.44 21.10
N THR A 377 14.57 15.81 21.82
CA THR A 377 14.28 15.17 23.09
C THR A 377 14.36 16.21 24.20
N VAL A 378 13.23 16.46 24.87
CA VAL A 378 13.15 17.38 26.01
C VAL A 378 12.99 16.61 27.32
N GLU A 379 13.47 17.20 28.42
CA GLU A 379 13.24 16.66 29.76
C GLU A 379 11.80 16.95 30.19
N VAL A 380 11.12 15.92 30.69
CA VAL A 380 9.77 16.05 31.24
C VAL A 380 9.87 16.50 32.68
N ALA A 381 9.08 17.50 33.08
CA ALA A 381 9.02 17.98 34.47
C ALA A 381 8.77 16.82 35.46
N GLU A 382 9.46 16.81 36.61
CA GLU A 382 9.49 15.67 37.55
C GLU A 382 8.10 15.16 37.96
N ASP A 383 7.16 16.08 38.17
CA ASP A 383 5.76 15.79 38.53
C ASP A 383 5.01 15.03 37.43
N ARG A 384 5.35 15.28 36.16
CA ARG A 384 4.77 14.61 34.99
C ARG A 384 5.45 13.29 34.63
N GLN A 385 6.67 13.04 35.12
CA GLN A 385 7.41 11.82 34.75
C GLN A 385 6.69 10.54 35.20
N THR A 386 6.03 10.57 36.37
CA THR A 386 5.27 9.44 36.92
C THR A 386 3.75 9.64 36.84
N ALA A 387 3.29 10.68 36.15
CA ALA A 387 1.87 10.88 35.89
C ALA A 387 1.43 10.05 34.67
N PRO A 388 0.15 9.63 34.60
CA PRO A 388 -0.39 9.01 33.40
C PRO A 388 -0.40 10.01 32.24
N SER A 389 0.03 9.54 31.06
CA SER A 389 0.03 10.35 29.83
C SER A 389 -1.38 10.61 29.26
N LEU A 390 -2.37 9.79 29.66
CA LEU A 390 -3.76 9.89 29.22
C LEU A 390 -4.69 10.00 30.43
N SER A 391 -5.78 10.76 30.26
CA SER A 391 -6.90 10.81 31.21
C SER A 391 -7.86 9.63 31.02
N ASN A 392 -8.70 9.36 32.01
CA ASN A 392 -9.71 8.31 31.92
C ASN A 392 -10.72 8.59 30.80
N GLU A 393 -11.10 9.86 30.62
CA GLU A 393 -12.00 10.32 29.57
C GLU A 393 -11.39 10.05 28.18
N GLN A 394 -10.09 10.28 28.01
CA GLN A 394 -9.37 9.97 26.77
C GLN A 394 -9.28 8.46 26.52
N LEU A 395 -9.05 7.66 27.55
CA LEU A 395 -9.03 6.19 27.43
C LEU A 395 -10.41 5.64 27.01
N GLN A 396 -11.50 6.18 27.58
CA GLN A 396 -12.86 5.84 27.16
C GLN A 396 -13.13 6.27 25.72
N GLY A 397 -12.76 7.50 25.35
CA GLY A 397 -12.90 7.98 23.96
C GLY A 397 -12.12 7.12 22.96
N LEU A 398 -10.89 6.72 23.29
CA LEU A 398 -10.08 5.81 22.48
C LEU A 398 -10.73 4.44 22.34
N ALA A 399 -11.28 3.88 23.42
CA ALA A 399 -11.99 2.61 23.40
C ALA A 399 -13.20 2.62 22.45
N GLU A 400 -14.07 3.63 22.57
CA GLU A 400 -15.24 3.78 21.70
C GLU A 400 -14.85 3.97 20.24
N LEU A 401 -13.84 4.81 19.98
CA LEU A 401 -13.37 5.14 18.66
C LEU A 401 -12.66 3.93 18.01
N GLY A 402 -11.84 3.20 18.76
CA GLY A 402 -11.19 1.98 18.31
C GLY A 402 -12.18 0.89 17.93
N LEU A 403 -13.23 0.66 18.73
CA LEU A 403 -14.28 -0.30 18.39
C LEU A 403 -15.12 0.15 17.19
N LYS A 404 -15.32 1.46 17.01
CA LYS A 404 -15.99 2.01 15.81
C LYS A 404 -15.17 1.74 14.54
N ILE A 405 -13.86 1.96 14.58
CA ILE A 405 -12.94 1.65 13.48
C ILE A 405 -12.89 0.13 13.22
N GLU A 406 -12.76 -0.69 14.27
CA GLU A 406 -12.77 -2.15 14.15
C GLU A 406 -14.05 -2.66 13.50
N LYS A 407 -15.22 -2.16 13.95
CA LYS A 407 -16.51 -2.55 13.39
C LYS A 407 -16.63 -2.20 11.90
N PHE A 408 -16.04 -1.09 11.49
CA PHE A 408 -16.01 -0.68 10.09
C PHE A 408 -15.17 -1.61 9.22
N TYR A 409 -13.92 -1.89 9.65
CA TYR A 409 -13.01 -2.79 8.93
C TYR A 409 -13.30 -4.28 9.15
N LYS A 410 -14.18 -4.63 10.10
CA LYS A 410 -14.60 -5.98 10.49
C LYS A 410 -13.45 -6.91 10.91
N LYS A 411 -12.33 -6.33 11.33
CA LYS A 411 -11.12 -7.03 11.77
C LYS A 411 -10.44 -6.23 12.88
N PRO A 412 -9.74 -6.87 13.82
CA PRO A 412 -8.93 -6.19 14.82
C PRO A 412 -7.98 -5.16 14.20
N GLN A 413 -7.79 -4.03 14.89
CA GLN A 413 -7.04 -2.89 14.38
C GLN A 413 -5.88 -2.51 15.28
N ASP A 414 -4.83 -2.03 14.65
CA ASP A 414 -3.70 -1.29 15.19
C ASP A 414 -3.86 0.18 14.78
N ILE A 415 -4.03 1.06 15.77
CA ILE A 415 -4.42 2.46 15.58
C ILE A 415 -3.38 3.36 16.23
N GLU A 416 -2.73 4.19 15.43
CA GLU A 416 -1.85 5.26 15.92
C GLU A 416 -2.68 6.51 16.15
N PHE A 417 -2.49 7.15 17.31
CA PHE A 417 -3.22 8.35 17.69
C PHE A 417 -2.31 9.41 18.32
N ALA A 418 -2.78 10.66 18.26
CA ALA A 418 -2.27 11.77 19.04
C ALA A 418 -3.39 12.38 19.88
N ILE A 419 -3.00 12.93 21.01
CA ILE A 419 -3.80 13.83 21.83
C ILE A 419 -3.23 15.22 21.62
N ASP A 420 -4.00 16.12 21.03
CA ASP A 420 -3.55 17.51 20.83
C ASP A 420 -3.49 18.28 22.17
N ARG A 421 -3.09 19.56 22.10
CA ARG A 421 -3.01 20.42 23.30
C ARG A 421 -4.36 20.70 23.94
N ASP A 422 -5.44 20.68 23.15
CA ASP A 422 -6.82 20.89 23.61
C ASP A 422 -7.44 19.62 24.19
N GLY A 423 -6.76 18.48 24.04
CA GLY A 423 -7.15 17.18 24.58
C GLY A 423 -7.97 16.31 23.63
N ALA A 424 -8.15 16.73 22.37
CA ALA A 424 -8.87 15.98 21.36
C ALA A 424 -8.04 14.79 20.84
N ILE A 425 -8.75 13.72 20.47
CA ILE A 425 -8.15 12.49 19.94
C ILE A 425 -8.09 12.58 18.42
N ILE A 426 -6.87 12.58 17.87
CA ILE A 426 -6.60 12.61 16.44
C ILE A 426 -6.05 11.25 16.01
N ILE A 427 -6.70 10.61 15.03
CA ILE A 427 -6.21 9.35 14.46
C ILE A 427 -5.17 9.66 13.39
N LEU A 428 -3.97 9.09 13.54
CA LEU A 428 -2.85 9.30 12.64
C LEU A 428 -2.72 8.19 11.60
N GLN A 429 -3.10 6.96 11.98
CA GLN A 429 -3.07 5.78 11.12
C GLN A 429 -3.99 4.70 11.69
N SER A 430 -4.52 3.84 10.82
CA SER A 430 -5.13 2.58 11.23
C SER A 430 -4.81 1.49 10.21
N ARG A 431 -4.54 0.29 10.71
CA ARG A 431 -4.30 -0.90 9.90
C ARG A 431 -4.81 -2.15 10.62
N GLN A 432 -4.96 -3.23 9.86
CA GLN A 432 -5.32 -4.53 10.42
C GLN A 432 -4.23 -5.02 11.40
N LEU A 433 -4.64 -5.43 12.60
CA LEU A 433 -3.75 -6.08 13.56
C LEU A 433 -3.51 -7.54 13.12
N SER A 434 -2.23 -7.91 12.95
CA SER A 434 -1.85 -9.29 12.65
C SER A 434 -1.80 -10.11 13.93
N MET A 435 -2.71 -11.07 14.06
CA MET A 435 -2.79 -11.98 15.19
C MET A 435 -1.84 -13.16 14.93
N GLN A 436 -0.53 -12.97 15.10
CA GLN A 436 0.39 -14.11 15.06
C GLN A 436 0.14 -15.00 16.29
N HIS A 437 -0.29 -16.24 16.04
CA HIS A 437 -0.14 -17.32 17.01
C HIS A 437 1.37 -17.53 17.24
N GLN A 438 1.96 -16.87 18.24
CA GLN A 438 3.28 -17.28 18.71
C GLN A 438 3.11 -18.69 19.30
N ALA A 439 3.44 -19.71 18.51
CA ALA A 439 3.66 -21.04 19.04
C ALA A 439 4.72 -20.92 20.14
N LEU A 440 4.30 -21.15 21.39
CA LEU A 440 5.17 -21.15 22.56
C LEU A 440 6.45 -21.93 22.22
N PRO A 441 7.66 -21.39 22.51
CA PRO A 441 8.88 -22.17 22.37
C PRO A 441 8.72 -23.42 23.24
N ARG A 442 8.79 -24.60 22.61
CA ARG A 442 8.81 -25.87 23.33
C ARG A 442 9.96 -25.79 24.33
N ALA A 443 9.62 -25.86 25.62
CA ALA A 443 10.59 -26.00 26.69
C ALA A 443 11.52 -27.18 26.36
N SER A 444 12.82 -26.89 26.25
CA SER A 444 13.89 -27.89 26.21
C SER A 444 14.28 -28.25 27.63
#